data_AF-A0A0C2JGL2-F1
#
_entry.id   AF-A0A0C2JGL2-F1
#
_cell.length_a   1.000
_cell.length_b   1.000
_cell.length_c   1.000
_cell.angle_alpha   90.00
_cell.angle_beta   90.00
_cell.angle_gamma   90.00
#
_symmetry.space_group_name_H-M   'P 1'
#
loop_
_entity.id
_entity.type
_entity.pdbx_description
1 polymer ?
#
loop_
_entity_poly.entity_id
_entity_poly.type
_entity_poly.pdbx_seq_one_letter_code
_entity_poly.pdbx_strand_id
1 'polypeptide(L)'
;MDDLLAEIERKRKSLDDDENTKSKKYFKRGDVINVEKEKLVRQKVEKEAQKAKEQLISNLMEAASNPQSKGQTKATEKPRSDLILPREEVIRLLRAKNLPIRLFGETDADSCHRLK
;
A
#
# COMPACT_ATOMS: atom_id res chain seq x y z
N MET A 1 -27.58 -17.17 33.87
CA MET A 1 -27.80 -18.14 32.77
C MET A 1 -28.07 -17.39 31.47
N ASP A 2 -28.91 -16.36 31.50
CA ASP A 2 -29.29 -15.59 30.31
C ASP A 2 -28.12 -14.82 29.67
N ASP A 3 -27.20 -14.26 30.46
CA ASP A 3 -26.01 -13.59 29.92
C ASP A 3 -25.09 -14.54 29.13
N LEU A 4 -24.97 -15.79 29.59
CA LEU A 4 -24.17 -16.81 28.92
C LEU A 4 -24.85 -17.25 27.62
N LEU A 5 -26.17 -17.41 27.63
CA LEU A 5 -26.97 -17.69 26.43
C LEU A 5 -26.83 -16.57 25.39
N ALA A 6 -26.92 -15.31 25.81
CA ALA A 6 -26.74 -14.15 24.92
C ALA A 6 -25.33 -14.12 24.29
N GLU A 7 -24.29 -14.40 25.06
CA GLU A 7 -22.91 -14.42 24.54
C GLU A 7 -22.67 -15.61 23.59
N ILE A 8 -23.29 -16.77 23.86
CA ILE A 8 -23.26 -17.94 22.95
C ILE A 8 -23.96 -17.59 21.63
N GLU A 9 -25.14 -16.95 21.68
CA GLU A 9 -25.86 -16.53 20.48
C GLU A 9 -25.08 -15.50 19.66
N ARG A 10 -24.43 -14.54 20.33
CA ARG A 10 -23.57 -13.55 19.68
C ARG A 10 -22.42 -14.21 18.93
N LYS A 11 -21.75 -15.18 19.56
CA LYS A 11 -20.63 -15.92 18.95
C LYS A 11 -21.08 -16.82 17.82
N ARG A 12 -22.28 -17.42 17.90
CA ARG A 12 -22.86 -18.18 16.79
C ARG A 12 -23.11 -17.28 15.58
N LYS A 13 -23.75 -16.12 15.78
CA LYS A 13 -23.99 -15.15 14.70
C LYS A 13 -22.69 -14.70 14.02
N SER A 14 -21.64 -14.39 14.79
CA SER A 14 -20.35 -14.00 14.20
C SER A 14 -19.71 -15.12 13.37
N LEU A 15 -19.85 -16.38 13.81
CA LEU A 15 -19.34 -17.53 13.05
C LEU A 15 -20.20 -17.84 11.83
N ASP A 16 -21.48 -17.51 11.84
CA ASP A 16 -22.35 -17.66 10.68
C ASP A 16 -22.03 -16.63 9.60
N ASP A 17 -21.47 -15.46 9.93
CA ASP A 17 -21.08 -14.42 8.97
C ASP A 17 -19.74 -14.70 8.27
N ASP A 18 -18.90 -15.55 8.86
CA ASP A 18 -17.58 -15.88 8.34
C ASP A 18 -17.68 -16.79 7.10
N GLU A 19 -17.24 -16.28 5.95
CA GLU A 19 -17.24 -17.04 4.68
C GLU A 19 -16.49 -18.39 4.77
N ASN A 20 -15.49 -18.47 5.65
CA ASN A 20 -14.67 -19.66 5.80
C ASN A 20 -15.36 -20.77 6.61
N THR A 21 -16.23 -20.42 7.56
CA THR A 21 -16.97 -21.36 8.43
C THR A 21 -18.30 -21.81 7.79
N LYS A 22 -18.90 -20.99 6.92
CA LYS A 22 -20.14 -21.32 6.17
C LYS A 22 -20.00 -22.56 5.29
N SER A 23 -18.84 -22.73 4.65
CA SER A 23 -18.62 -23.76 3.63
C SER A 23 -18.18 -25.12 4.19
N LYS A 24 -17.39 -25.13 5.27
CA LYS A 24 -16.73 -26.33 5.78
C LYS A 24 -16.68 -26.33 7.30
N LYS A 25 -17.02 -27.49 7.89
CA LYS A 25 -16.88 -27.72 9.34
C LYS A 25 -15.42 -27.71 9.83
N TYR A 26 -14.48 -28.11 8.96
CA TYR A 26 -13.05 -28.13 9.27
C TYR A 26 -12.29 -27.29 8.24
N PHE A 27 -11.39 -26.44 8.72
CA PHE A 27 -10.56 -25.57 7.90
C PHE A 27 -9.21 -25.37 8.56
N LYS A 28 -8.19 -25.06 7.77
CA LYS A 28 -6.87 -24.73 8.32
C LYS A 28 -6.85 -23.26 8.69
N ARG A 29 -6.09 -22.92 9.73
CA ARG A 29 -5.85 -21.52 10.11
C ARG A 29 -5.24 -20.71 8.95
N GLY A 30 -4.44 -21.34 8.09
CA GLY A 30 -3.88 -20.71 6.90
C GLY A 30 -4.93 -20.25 5.90
N ASP A 31 -6.02 -21.00 5.74
CA ASP A 31 -7.09 -20.67 4.79
C ASP A 31 -7.83 -19.40 5.22
N VAL A 32 -8.11 -19.27 6.52
CA VAL A 32 -8.71 -18.06 7.13
C VAL A 32 -7.86 -16.83 6.83
N ILE A 33 -6.56 -16.91 7.11
CA ILE A 33 -5.61 -15.80 6.91
C ILE A 33 -5.54 -15.40 5.44
N ASN A 34 -5.60 -16.37 4.53
CA ASN A 34 -5.55 -16.08 3.09
C ASN A 34 -6.82 -15.34 2.63
N VAL A 35 -8.00 -15.76 3.08
CA VAL A 35 -9.27 -15.08 2.77
C VAL A 35 -9.26 -13.63 3.28
N GLU A 36 -8.77 -13.39 4.50
CA GLU A 36 -8.65 -12.03 5.04
C GLU A 36 -7.68 -11.17 4.22
N LYS A 37 -6.52 -11.72 3.85
CA LYS A 37 -5.56 -11.03 2.98
C LYS A 37 -6.16 -10.67 1.63
N GLU A 38 -6.88 -11.60 1.00
CA GLU A 38 -7.55 -11.33 -0.28
C GLU A 38 -8.60 -10.22 -0.15
N LYS A 39 -9.42 -10.24 0.90
CA LYS A 39 -10.40 -9.16 1.17
C LYS A 39 -9.71 -7.80 1.30
N LEU A 40 -8.59 -7.73 2.04
CA LEU A 40 -7.82 -6.50 2.19
C LEU A 40 -7.22 -6.01 0.86
N VAL A 41 -6.70 -6.91 0.04
CA VAL A 41 -6.16 -6.58 -1.29
C VAL A 41 -7.27 -6.04 -2.19
N ARG A 42 -8.43 -6.71 -2.24
CA ARG A 42 -9.59 -6.24 -3.02
C ARG A 42 -10.04 -4.85 -2.60
N GLN A 43 -10.20 -4.60 -1.31
CA GLN A 43 -10.57 -3.27 -0.80
C GLN A 43 -9.55 -2.19 -1.15
N LYS A 44 -8.25 -2.50 -1.14
CA LYS A 44 -7.21 -1.55 -1.56
C LYS A 44 -7.33 -1.21 -3.04
N VAL A 45 -7.48 -2.22 -3.89
CA VAL A 45 -7.64 -2.04 -5.34
C VAL A 45 -8.91 -1.25 -5.67
N GLU A 46 -10.02 -1.54 -5.00
CA GLU A 46 -11.28 -0.79 -5.19
C GLU A 46 -11.15 0.67 -4.77
N LYS A 47 -10.53 0.95 -3.62
CA LYS A 47 -10.26 2.33 -3.16
C LYS A 47 -9.34 3.08 -4.11
N GLU A 48 -8.32 2.41 -4.65
CA GLU A 48 -7.41 3.00 -5.62
C GLU A 48 -8.12 3.28 -6.95
N ALA A 49 -8.97 2.37 -7.42
CA ALA A 49 -9.78 2.55 -8.62
C ALA A 49 -10.79 3.70 -8.47
N GLN A 50 -11.40 3.86 -7.28
CA GLN A 50 -12.29 4.98 -6.98
C GLN A 50 -11.51 6.31 -7.00
N LYS A 51 -10.36 6.37 -6.33
CA LYS A 51 -9.48 7.55 -6.35
C LYS A 51 -9.01 7.90 -7.76
N ALA A 52 -8.64 6.91 -8.56
CA ALA A 52 -8.23 7.13 -9.95
C ALA A 52 -9.38 7.68 -10.82
N LYS A 53 -10.61 7.20 -10.60
CA LYS A 53 -11.80 7.75 -11.28
C LYS A 53 -12.09 9.18 -10.85
N GLU A 54 -12.03 9.48 -9.55
CA GLU A 54 -12.20 10.84 -9.03
C GLU A 54 -11.13 11.80 -9.58
N GLN A 55 -9.87 11.37 -9.62
CA GLN A 55 -8.77 12.13 -10.22
C GLN A 55 -8.93 12.33 -11.73
N LEU A 56 -9.45 11.33 -12.46
CA LEU A 56 -9.70 11.48 -13.89
C LEU A 56 -10.83 12.49 -14.14
N ILE A 57 -11.89 12.47 -13.34
CA ILE A 57 -12.99 13.44 -13.41
C ILE A 57 -12.50 14.85 -13.06
N SER A 58 -11.70 15.01 -12.00
CA SER A 58 -11.12 16.31 -11.64
C SER A 58 -10.19 16.85 -12.72
N ASN A 59 -9.34 15.99 -13.29
CA ASN A 59 -8.42 16.37 -14.36
C ASN A 59 -9.16 16.74 -15.65
N LEU A 60 -10.28 16.07 -15.98
CA LEU A 60 -11.12 16.45 -17.13
C LEU A 60 -11.79 17.81 -16.92
N MET A 61 -12.23 18.09 -15.68
CA MET A 61 -12.85 19.36 -15.32
C MET A 61 -11.84 20.51 -15.28
N GLU A 62 -10.60 20.26 -14.87
CA GLU A 62 -9.49 21.23 -14.94
C GLU A 62 -9.01 21.45 -16.38
N ALA A 63 -8.95 20.40 -17.21
CA ALA A 63 -8.55 20.49 -18.62
C ALA A 63 -9.55 21.29 -19.49
N ALA A 64 -10.82 21.34 -19.10
CA ALA A 64 -11.82 22.18 -19.75
C ALA A 64 -11.66 23.68 -19.43
N SER A 65 -10.89 24.04 -18.39
CA SER A 65 -10.74 25.43 -17.93
C SER A 65 -9.43 26.10 -18.32
N ASN A 66 -8.42 25.39 -18.85
CA ASN A 66 -7.16 26.02 -19.25
C ASN A 66 -6.34 25.19 -20.26
N PRO A 67 -6.28 25.56 -21.55
CA PRO A 67 -5.52 24.84 -22.54
C PRO A 67 -4.10 25.40 -22.73
N GLN A 68 -3.30 25.66 -21.69
CA GLN A 68 -1.86 25.89 -21.86
C GLN A 68 -1.03 25.48 -20.63
N SER A 69 -0.26 24.40 -20.77
CA SER A 69 1.20 24.48 -20.66
C SER A 69 1.84 23.13 -20.97
N LYS A 70 2.49 23.06 -22.14
CA LYS A 70 3.58 22.11 -22.38
C LYS A 70 4.75 22.54 -21.52
N GLY A 71 5.29 21.64 -20.70
CA GLY A 71 6.42 21.91 -19.81
C GLY A 71 7.48 20.82 -19.90
N GLN A 72 8.21 20.82 -21.01
CA GLN A 72 9.47 20.11 -21.21
C GLN A 72 10.45 20.54 -20.11
N THR A 73 11.03 19.60 -19.36
CA THR A 73 12.19 19.89 -18.49
C THR A 73 13.33 18.93 -18.80
N LYS A 74 14.09 19.29 -19.84
CA LYS A 74 15.53 19.08 -19.86
C LYS A 74 16.15 20.13 -18.92
N ALA A 75 16.92 19.68 -17.92
CA ALA A 75 17.91 20.43 -17.12
C ALA A 75 18.15 19.63 -15.84
N THR A 76 19.34 19.38 -15.29
CA THR A 76 20.62 20.07 -15.36
C THR A 76 21.60 19.20 -14.58
N GLU A 77 22.81 19.00 -15.08
CA GLU A 77 23.93 18.47 -14.30
C GLU A 77 24.32 19.50 -13.23
N LYS A 78 23.73 19.37 -12.04
CA LYS A 78 24.23 20.02 -10.82
C LYS A 78 25.09 19.01 -10.05
N PRO A 79 26.13 19.47 -9.32
CA PRO A 79 27.02 18.59 -8.58
C PRO A 79 26.20 17.71 -7.63
N ARG A 80 26.30 16.39 -7.80
CA ARG A 80 25.47 15.35 -7.17
C ARG A 80 25.67 15.22 -5.64
N SER A 81 26.43 16.12 -5.00
CA SER A 81 26.84 15.98 -3.61
C SER A 81 25.73 16.31 -2.61
N ASP A 82 24.77 17.19 -2.95
CA ASP A 82 23.88 17.79 -1.94
C ASP A 82 22.39 17.45 -2.13
N LEU A 83 22.04 16.77 -3.22
CA LEU A 83 20.66 16.33 -3.44
C LEU A 83 20.41 15.01 -2.71
N ILE A 84 19.51 15.02 -1.74
CA ILE A 84 18.97 13.81 -1.12
C ILE A 84 18.19 13.07 -2.21
N LEU A 85 18.68 11.91 -2.63
CA LEU A 85 17.99 11.06 -3.58
C LEU A 85 16.66 10.58 -2.99
N PRO A 86 15.59 10.46 -3.80
CA PRO A 86 14.36 9.81 -3.36
C PRO A 86 14.64 8.40 -2.83
N ARG A 87 13.93 7.99 -1.78
CA ARG A 87 14.13 6.70 -1.11
C ARG A 87 14.10 5.52 -2.09
N GLU A 88 13.21 5.54 -3.06
CA GLU A 88 13.08 4.46 -4.06
C GLU A 88 14.34 4.29 -4.90
N GLU A 89 14.95 5.39 -5.34
CA GLU A 89 16.22 5.38 -6.09
C GLU A 89 17.37 4.87 -5.23
N VAL A 90 17.41 5.25 -3.95
CA VAL A 90 18.42 4.76 -3.00
C VAL A 90 18.33 3.24 -2.85
N ILE A 91 17.12 2.71 -2.66
CA ILE A 91 16.88 1.27 -2.55
C ILE A 91 17.28 0.54 -3.84
N ARG A 92 16.90 1.08 -5.00
CA ARG A 92 17.22 0.49 -6.31
C ARG A 92 18.72 0.38 -6.51
N LEU A 93 19.47 1.44 -6.21
CA LEU A 93 20.93 1.47 -6.36
C LEU A 93 21.65 0.60 -5.33
N LEU A 94 21.19 0.56 -4.07
CA LEU A 94 21.75 -0.33 -3.05
C LEU A 94 21.55 -1.82 -3.42
N ARG A 95 20.38 -2.19 -3.95
CA ARG A 95 20.13 -3.54 -4.47
C ARG A 95 21.03 -3.87 -5.66
N ALA A 96 21.22 -2.93 -6.59
CA ALA A 96 22.12 -3.13 -7.72
C ALA A 96 23.58 -3.38 -7.30
N LYS A 97 24.00 -2.78 -6.17
CA LYS A 97 25.31 -3.02 -5.53
C LYS A 97 25.31 -4.22 -4.57
N ASN A 98 24.19 -4.95 -4.42
CA ASN A 98 24.00 -6.02 -3.43
C ASN A 98 24.31 -5.61 -1.98
N LEU A 99 24.01 -4.36 -1.62
CA LEU A 99 24.20 -3.83 -0.27
C LEU A 99 22.90 -3.86 0.55
N PRO A 100 22.98 -3.92 1.90
CA PRO A 100 21.82 -3.79 2.75
C PRO A 100 21.06 -2.48 2.47
N ILE A 101 19.75 -2.61 2.31
CA ILE A 101 18.88 -1.47 2.02
C ILE A 101 18.82 -0.51 3.22
N ARG A 102 18.75 -1.08 4.43
CA ARG A 102 18.66 -0.33 5.69
C ARG A 102 19.38 -1.08 6.81
N LEU A 103 20.25 -0.37 7.53
CA LEU A 103 20.87 -0.86 8.77
C LEU A 103 20.02 -0.48 10.00
N PHE A 104 20.25 -1.16 11.12
CA PHE A 104 19.56 -0.86 12.38
C PHE A 104 19.97 0.54 12.90
N GLY A 105 18.99 1.37 13.24
CA GLY A 105 19.21 2.73 13.73
C GLY A 105 19.62 3.76 12.67
N GLU A 106 19.78 3.36 11.41
CA GLU A 106 20.08 4.27 10.30
C GLU A 106 18.82 5.12 9.98
N THR A 107 18.98 6.34 9.45
CA THR A 107 17.92 7.21 8.89
C THR A 107 17.93 7.19 7.35
N ASP A 108 16.88 7.69 6.68
CA ASP A 108 16.83 7.69 5.20
C ASP A 108 17.94 8.54 4.59
N ALA A 109 18.33 9.62 5.29
CA ALA A 109 19.48 10.43 4.93
C ALA A 109 20.78 9.61 5.04
N ASP A 110 20.96 8.81 6.10
CA ASP A 110 22.16 8.00 6.31
C ASP A 110 22.29 6.90 5.24
N SER A 111 21.18 6.23 4.90
CA SER A 111 21.16 5.24 3.81
C SER A 111 21.54 5.89 2.47
N CYS A 112 21.12 7.14 2.23
CA CYS A 112 21.52 7.90 1.04
C CYS A 112 22.99 8.32 1.08
N HIS A 113 23.53 8.69 2.25
CA HIS A 113 24.95 9.04 2.40
C HIS A 113 25.86 7.84 2.17
N ARG A 114 25.47 6.66 2.66
CA ARG A 114 26.22 5.40 2.45
C ARG A 114 26.23 4.95 0.98
N LEU A 115 25.21 5.33 0.21
CA LEU A 115 25.13 4.98 -1.20
C LEU A 115 26.09 5.79 -2.08
N LYS A 116 26.35 7.05 -1.70
CA LYS A 116 27.30 7.96 -2.37
C LYS A 116 28.70 7.37 -2.34
#